data_AF-A0A2S2QDK9-F1
#
_entry.id   AF-A0A2S2QDK9-F1
#
_cell.length_a   1.000
_cell.length_b   1.000
_cell.length_c   1.000
_cell.angle_alpha   90.00
_cell.angle_beta   90.00
_cell.angle_gamma   90.00
#
_symmetry.space_group_name_H-M   'P 1'
#
loop_
_entity.id
_entity.type
_entity.pdbx_description
1 polymer ?
#
loop_
_entity_poly.entity_id
_entity_poly.type
_entity_poly.pdbx_seq_one_letter_code
_entity_poly.pdbx_strand_id
1 'polypeptide(L)'
;MEEVSDDIIIARCMLVLRGIFGTANVPDPKETVVTRWRADPWARGSYSFVAVGASGSDYDLLAAPVSCNRTEEPNTTANPTDGSERLYFAGEHTIRNYPATVHGAFLSGLREGGRIADKFLGCPYAAPTSK
;
A
#
# COMPACT_ATOMS: atom_id res chain seq x y z
N MET A 1 22.69 2.39 5.60
CA MET A 1 22.89 3.55 4.70
C MET A 1 22.05 4.74 5.14
N GLU A 2 20.82 4.57 5.64
CA GLU A 2 20.00 5.73 6.04
C GLU A 2 20.59 6.58 7.18
N GLU A 3 21.33 5.97 8.12
CA GLU A 3 22.02 6.67 9.22
C GLU A 3 23.36 7.32 8.80
N VAL A 4 23.77 7.16 7.54
CA VAL A 4 25.01 7.71 7.01
C VAL A 4 24.71 9.01 6.28
N SER A 5 25.60 10.00 6.35
CA SER A 5 25.45 11.27 5.62
C SER A 5 25.52 11.08 4.10
N ASP A 6 24.90 12.01 3.37
CA ASP A 6 24.87 12.00 1.90
C ASP A 6 26.29 12.04 1.31
N ASP A 7 27.19 12.86 1.84
CA ASP A 7 28.58 12.98 1.34
C ASP A 7 29.34 11.65 1.34
N ILE A 8 29.17 10.83 2.39
CA ILE A 8 29.82 9.52 2.48
C ILE A 8 29.22 8.55 1.48
N ILE A 9 27.89 8.60 1.28
CA ILE A 9 27.19 7.77 0.29
C ILE A 9 27.66 8.13 -1.12
N ILE A 10 27.70 9.42 -1.43
CA ILE A 10 28.15 9.95 -2.72
C ILE A 10 29.61 9.58 -2.97
N ALA A 11 30.50 9.77 -1.99
CA ALA A 11 31.90 9.40 -2.11
C ALA A 11 32.10 7.91 -2.44
N ARG A 12 31.30 7.02 -1.83
CA ARG A 12 31.33 5.58 -2.13
C ARG A 12 30.84 5.28 -3.55
N CYS A 13 29.77 5.93 -4.01
CA CYS A 13 29.31 5.81 -5.40
C CYS A 13 30.39 6.28 -6.39
N MET A 14 31.02 7.43 -6.13
CA MET A 14 32.06 7.98 -6.99
C MET A 14 33.32 7.11 -7.03
N LEU A 15 33.69 6.48 -5.91
CA LEU A 15 34.80 5.52 -5.86
C LEU A 15 34.55 4.33 -6.81
N VAL A 16 33.33 3.76 -6.78
CA VAL A 16 32.96 2.64 -7.67
C VAL A 16 32.95 3.09 -9.13
N LEU A 17 32.31 4.21 -9.45
CA LEU A 17 32.24 4.73 -10.82
C LEU A 17 33.63 5.04 -11.39
N ARG A 18 34.50 5.71 -10.62
CA ARG A 18 35.88 6.01 -11.02
C ARG A 18 36.73 4.74 -11.16
N GLY A 19 36.47 3.71 -10.36
CA GLY A 19 37.11 2.40 -10.49
C GLY A 19 36.75 1.68 -11.79
N ILE A 20 35.51 1.83 -12.27
CA ILE A 20 35.03 1.17 -13.50
C ILE A 20 35.41 1.98 -14.75
N PHE A 21 35.21 3.29 -14.72
CA PHE A 21 35.32 4.16 -15.91
C PHE A 21 36.61 4.98 -15.96
N GLY A 22 37.43 4.94 -14.92
CA GLY A 22 38.66 5.73 -14.77
C GLY A 22 38.39 7.12 -14.18
N THR A 23 39.27 7.56 -13.28
CA THR A 23 39.11 8.81 -12.52
C THR A 23 38.97 10.05 -13.39
N ALA A 24 39.66 10.11 -14.52
CA ALA A 24 39.61 11.25 -15.43
C ALA A 24 38.26 11.39 -16.16
N ASN A 25 37.48 10.30 -16.25
CA ASN A 25 36.24 10.25 -17.02
C ASN A 25 34.98 10.50 -16.15
N VAL A 26 35.11 10.53 -14.83
CA VAL A 26 33.97 10.68 -13.90
C VAL A 26 34.17 11.92 -13.01
N PRO A 27 33.68 13.11 -13.44
CA PRO A 27 33.74 14.34 -12.66
C PRO A 27 32.77 14.30 -11.47
N ASP A 28 32.92 15.24 -10.53
CA ASP A 28 32.00 15.34 -9.40
C ASP A 28 30.57 15.71 -9.85
N PRO A 29 29.53 15.17 -9.17
CA PRO A 29 28.15 15.45 -9.52
C PRO A 29 27.80 16.91 -9.21
N LYS A 30 26.94 17.51 -10.04
CA LYS A 30 26.39 18.86 -9.78
C LYS A 30 25.28 18.85 -8.74
N GLU A 31 24.47 17.80 -8.77
CA GLU A 31 23.28 17.64 -7.93
C GLU A 31 23.18 16.19 -7.49
N THR A 32 22.72 15.98 -6.27
CA THR A 32 22.60 14.65 -5.67
C THR A 32 21.37 14.60 -4.78
N VAL A 33 20.63 13.49 -4.84
CA VAL A 33 19.49 13.22 -3.96
C VAL A 33 19.61 11.79 -3.43
N VAL A 34 19.50 11.64 -2.11
CA VAL A 34 19.51 10.33 -1.43
C VAL A 34 18.18 10.13 -0.71
N THR A 35 17.42 9.13 -1.14
CA THR A 35 16.13 8.78 -0.50
C THR A 35 16.35 7.92 0.75
N ARG A 36 15.54 8.15 1.79
CA ARG A 36 15.52 7.39 3.04
C ARG A 36 14.09 6.95 3.38
N TRP A 37 13.58 5.97 2.63
CA TRP A 37 12.18 5.54 2.68
C TRP A 37 11.77 4.98 4.04
N ARG A 38 12.69 4.33 4.77
CA ARG A 38 12.37 3.78 6.09
C ARG A 38 12.21 4.90 7.13
N ALA A 39 13.02 5.95 7.05
CA ALA A 39 12.93 7.11 7.93
C ALA A 39 11.72 8.01 7.63
N ASP A 40 11.21 8.04 6.39
CA ASP A 40 10.07 8.87 6.00
C ASP A 40 8.83 8.57 6.87
N PRO A 41 8.24 9.58 7.55
CA PRO A 41 7.10 9.38 8.41
C PRO A 41 5.80 8.96 7.74
N TRP A 42 5.67 9.20 6.45
CA TRP A 42 4.48 8.91 5.67
C TRP A 42 4.56 7.58 4.91
N ALA A 43 5.76 7.01 4.76
CA ALA A 43 5.98 5.75 4.07
C ALA A 43 6.46 4.60 4.99
N ARG A 44 7.39 4.87 5.92
CA ARG A 44 7.97 3.87 6.86
C ARG A 44 8.63 2.65 6.20
N GLY A 45 8.93 2.73 4.91
CA GLY A 45 9.45 1.64 4.10
C GLY A 45 9.23 1.93 2.62
N SER A 46 9.67 1.00 1.77
CA SER A 46 9.51 1.11 0.32
C SER A 46 8.17 0.54 -0.16
N TYR A 47 7.93 -0.74 0.14
CA TYR A 47 6.76 -1.50 -0.29
C TYR A 47 6.70 -2.84 0.45
N SER A 48 5.55 -3.50 0.37
CA SER A 48 5.29 -4.80 0.96
C SER A 48 6.08 -5.94 0.31
N PHE A 49 6.27 -7.03 1.06
CA PHE A 49 6.78 -8.31 0.55
C PHE A 49 6.20 -9.46 1.39
N VAL A 50 6.17 -10.67 0.84
CA VAL A 50 5.73 -11.86 1.59
C VAL A 50 6.88 -12.31 2.50
N ALA A 51 6.79 -11.93 3.78
CA ALA A 51 7.76 -12.34 4.79
C ALA A 51 7.68 -13.85 5.08
N VAL A 52 8.73 -14.41 5.70
CA VAL A 52 8.71 -15.79 6.17
C VAL A 52 7.58 -15.98 7.18
N GLY A 53 6.71 -16.96 6.92
CA GLY A 53 5.51 -17.21 7.73
C GLY A 53 4.26 -16.45 7.27
N ALA A 54 4.39 -15.45 6.39
CA ALA A 54 3.27 -14.79 5.74
C ALA A 54 2.88 -15.51 4.45
N SER A 55 1.72 -15.18 3.89
CA SER A 55 1.30 -15.70 2.59
C SER A 55 0.47 -14.71 1.79
N GLY A 56 0.16 -15.08 0.53
CA GLY A 56 -0.69 -14.25 -0.32
C GLY A 56 -2.08 -13.97 0.27
N SER A 57 -2.59 -14.81 1.17
CA SER A 57 -3.88 -14.56 1.84
C SER A 57 -3.86 -13.33 2.75
N ASP A 58 -2.69 -12.92 3.23
CA ASP A 58 -2.59 -11.76 4.13
C ASP A 58 -2.92 -10.46 3.40
N TYR A 59 -2.65 -10.38 2.08
CA TYR A 59 -3.12 -9.28 1.24
C TYR A 59 -4.64 -9.27 1.10
N ASP A 60 -5.25 -10.45 0.97
CA ASP A 60 -6.71 -10.58 0.87
C ASP A 60 -7.37 -10.15 2.20
N LEU A 61 -6.76 -10.50 3.34
CA LEU A 61 -7.18 -10.05 4.66
C LEU A 61 -7.06 -8.53 4.82
N LEU A 62 -5.95 -7.93 4.40
CA LEU A 62 -5.77 -6.48 4.43
C LEU A 62 -6.76 -5.74 3.52
N ALA A 63 -7.25 -6.37 2.45
CA ALA A 63 -8.26 -5.82 1.57
C ALA A 63 -9.70 -5.93 2.10
N ALA A 64 -9.93 -6.67 3.18
CA ALA A 64 -11.26 -6.88 3.73
C ALA A 64 -11.77 -5.61 4.43
N PRO A 65 -13.02 -5.18 4.18
CA PRO A 65 -13.59 -4.03 4.87
C PRO A 65 -13.90 -4.38 6.34
N VAL A 66 -13.94 -3.36 7.20
CA VAL A 66 -14.35 -3.52 8.60
C VAL A 66 -15.82 -3.15 8.76
N SER A 67 -16.60 -4.12 9.23
CA SER A 67 -17.99 -3.91 9.64
C SER A 67 -18.06 -3.36 11.06
N CYS A 68 -18.84 -2.31 11.25
CA CYS A 68 -19.18 -1.85 12.60
C CYS A 68 -20.33 -2.69 13.13
N ASN A 69 -20.06 -3.59 14.07
CA ASN A 69 -21.13 -4.18 14.88
C ASN A 69 -21.52 -3.14 15.92
N ARG A 70 -22.73 -2.56 15.80
CA ARG A 70 -23.28 -1.66 16.82
C ARG A 70 -23.69 -2.51 18.02
N THR A 71 -22.72 -2.98 18.80
CA THR A 71 -22.99 -3.63 20.08
C THR A 71 -23.30 -2.56 21.11
N GLU A 72 -24.50 -2.65 21.70
CA GLU A 72 -24.91 -2.04 22.97
C GLU A 72 -25.54 -0.63 22.92
N GLU A 73 -26.70 -0.52 22.27
CA GLU A 73 -27.78 0.36 22.75
C GLU A 73 -28.91 -0.56 23.27
N PRO A 74 -29.19 -0.62 24.59
CA PRO A 74 -30.12 -1.60 25.17
C PRO A 74 -31.59 -1.48 24.73
N ASN A 75 -31.95 -0.48 23.92
CA ASN A 75 -33.35 -0.17 23.62
C ASN A 75 -33.63 0.30 22.17
N THR A 76 -32.75 0.02 21.20
CA THR A 76 -33.09 0.28 19.79
C THR A 76 -33.61 -0.97 19.10
N THR A 77 -34.83 -0.91 18.58
CA THR A 77 -35.44 -1.86 17.63
C THR A 77 -34.77 -1.81 16.25
N ALA A 78 -33.46 -1.59 16.19
CA ALA A 78 -32.69 -1.62 14.97
C ALA A 78 -32.41 -3.07 14.60
N ASN A 79 -32.77 -3.46 13.38
CA ASN A 79 -32.55 -4.81 12.87
C ASN A 79 -31.09 -5.24 13.07
N PRO A 80 -30.80 -6.47 13.56
CA PRO A 80 -29.44 -6.99 13.77
C PRO A 80 -28.58 -7.10 12.50
N THR A 81 -29.12 -6.72 11.33
CA THR A 81 -28.45 -6.79 10.01
C THR A 81 -27.74 -5.48 9.61
N ASP A 82 -27.79 -4.43 10.43
CA ASP A 82 -27.13 -3.13 10.17
C ASP A 82 -25.64 -3.11 10.55
N GLY A 83 -24.93 -4.21 10.29
CA GLY A 83 -23.47 -4.25 10.31
C GLY A 83 -22.93 -3.54 9.07
N SER A 84 -23.02 -2.22 9.04
CA SER A 84 -22.57 -1.48 7.86
C SER A 84 -21.04 -1.45 7.81
N GLU A 85 -20.48 -1.90 6.70
CA GLU A 85 -19.08 -1.65 6.35
C GLU A 85 -18.86 -0.13 6.26
N ARG A 86 -17.87 0.37 6.99
CA ARG A 86 -17.56 1.81 7.06
C ARG A 86 -16.09 2.12 6.76
N LEU A 87 -15.20 1.16 7.02
CA LEU A 87 -13.77 1.31 6.77
C LEU A 87 -13.36 0.32 5.67
N TYR A 88 -12.76 0.87 4.62
CA TYR A 88 -12.29 0.15 3.45
C TYR A 88 -10.79 0.38 3.29
N PHE A 89 -10.09 -0.58 2.70
CA PHE A 89 -8.65 -0.53 2.51
C PHE A 89 -8.26 -0.74 1.04
N ALA A 90 -7.50 0.21 0.53
CA ALA A 90 -6.86 0.15 -0.78
C ALA A 90 -5.37 0.49 -0.62
N GLY A 91 -4.59 0.21 -1.66
CA GLY A 91 -3.15 0.44 -1.68
C GLY A 91 -2.38 -0.80 -2.13
N GLU A 92 -1.08 -0.63 -2.37
CA GLU A 92 -0.20 -1.70 -2.90
C GLU A 92 -0.21 -2.96 -2.03
N HIS A 93 -0.33 -2.80 -0.70
CA HIS A 93 -0.36 -3.88 0.28
C HIS A 93 -1.74 -4.56 0.42
N THR A 94 -2.68 -4.30 -0.49
CA THR A 94 -4.05 -4.85 -0.44
C THR A 94 -4.43 -5.64 -1.70
N ILE A 95 -3.48 -5.95 -2.58
CA ILE A 95 -3.75 -6.68 -3.84
C ILE A 95 -2.79 -7.84 -4.05
N ARG A 96 -3.29 -9.06 -3.85
CA ARG A 96 -2.48 -10.28 -3.86
C ARG A 96 -1.71 -10.54 -5.15
N ASN A 97 -2.31 -10.26 -6.30
CA ASN A 97 -1.71 -10.60 -7.60
C ASN A 97 -0.71 -9.57 -8.12
N TYR A 98 -0.74 -8.35 -7.57
CA TYR A 98 0.08 -7.23 -8.04
C TYR A 98 0.62 -6.37 -6.88
N PRO A 99 1.17 -6.94 -5.78
CA PRO A 99 1.67 -6.16 -4.66
C PRO A 99 2.93 -5.37 -5.05
N ALA A 100 3.31 -4.38 -4.25
CA ALA A 100 4.54 -3.59 -4.44
C ALA A 100 4.66 -2.86 -5.80
N THR A 101 3.53 -2.62 -6.47
CA THR A 101 3.50 -1.96 -7.79
C THR A 101 2.51 -0.81 -7.85
N VAL A 102 2.80 0.17 -8.72
CA VAL A 102 1.90 1.31 -8.98
C VAL A 102 0.58 0.83 -9.59
N HIS A 103 0.62 -0.09 -10.56
CA HIS A 103 -0.61 -0.61 -11.18
C HIS A 103 -1.43 -1.45 -10.19
N GLY A 104 -0.80 -2.14 -9.24
CA GLY A 104 -1.49 -2.80 -8.14
C GLY A 104 -2.24 -1.82 -7.26
N ALA A 105 -1.57 -0.75 -6.81
CA ALA A 105 -2.21 0.31 -6.05
C ALA A 105 -3.39 0.92 -6.81
N PHE A 106 -3.23 1.21 -8.10
CA PHE A 106 -4.29 1.72 -8.97
C PHE A 106 -5.50 0.76 -9.05
N LEU A 107 -5.27 -0.52 -9.34
CA LEU A 107 -6.33 -1.53 -9.43
C LEU A 107 -7.05 -1.73 -8.09
N SER A 108 -6.32 -1.68 -6.97
CA SER A 108 -6.93 -1.74 -5.63
C SER A 108 -7.86 -0.54 -5.36
N GLY A 109 -7.53 0.64 -5.88
CA GLY A 109 -8.37 1.83 -5.81
C GLY A 109 -9.66 1.67 -6.63
N LEU A 110 -9.57 1.14 -7.85
CA LEU A 110 -10.76 0.82 -8.66
C LEU A 110 -11.66 -0.21 -7.95
N ARG A 111 -11.06 -1.24 -7.33
CA ARG A 111 -11.77 -2.27 -6.57
C ARG A 111 -12.58 -1.69 -5.42
N GLU A 112 -11.96 -0.90 -4.53
CA GLU A 112 -12.69 -0.31 -3.40
C GLU A 112 -13.68 0.77 -3.86
N GLY A 113 -13.36 1.55 -4.91
CA GLY A 113 -14.29 2.50 -5.50
C GLY A 113 -15.58 1.82 -5.98
N GLY A 114 -15.46 0.69 -6.67
CA GLY A 114 -16.61 -0.13 -7.07
C GLY A 114 -17.37 -0.71 -5.88
N ARG A 115 -16.65 -1.31 -4.91
CA ARG A 115 -17.26 -1.91 -3.71
C ARG A 115 -18.07 -0.89 -2.89
N ILE A 116 -17.52 0.30 -2.69
CA ILE A 116 -18.19 1.39 -1.97
C ILE A 116 -19.41 1.86 -2.78
N ALA A 117 -19.27 2.06 -4.10
CA ALA A 117 -20.40 2.46 -4.94
C ALA A 117 -21.55 1.43 -4.87
N ASP A 118 -21.26 0.14 -5.02
CA ASP A 118 -22.26 -0.92 -4.93
C ASP A 118 -22.95 -0.96 -3.57
N LYS A 119 -22.20 -0.72 -2.48
CA LYS A 119 -22.74 -0.73 -1.11
C LYS A 119 -23.68 0.44 -0.84
N PHE A 120 -23.32 1.66 -1.28
CA PHE A 120 -24.02 2.89 -0.91
C PHE A 120 -25.00 3.40 -1.96
N LEU A 121 -24.79 3.07 -3.23
CA LEU A 121 -25.64 3.47 -4.37
C LEU A 121 -26.50 2.30 -4.87
N GLY A 122 -26.20 1.08 -4.44
CA GLY A 122 -26.84 -0.14 -4.92
C GLY A 122 -26.19 -0.68 -6.20
N CYS A 123 -26.53 -1.92 -6.53
CA CYS A 123 -25.96 -2.65 -7.66
C CYS A 123 -27.09 -3.08 -8.63
N PRO A 124 -27.63 -2.17 -9.46
CA PRO A 124 -28.81 -2.45 -10.29
C PRO A 124 -28.55 -3.48 -11.40
N TYR A 125 -27.28 -3.76 -11.70
CA TYR A 125 -26.85 -4.75 -12.67
C TYR A 125 -26.63 -6.14 -12.04
N ALA A 126 -26.78 -6.29 -10.72
CA ALA A 126 -26.76 -7.59 -10.08
C ALA A 126 -27.99 -8.42 -10.48
N ALA A 127 -27.81 -9.73 -10.64
CA ALA A 127 -28.93 -10.64 -10.84
C ALA A 127 -29.91 -10.55 -9.66
N PRO A 128 -31.22 -10.72 -9.89
CA PRO A 128 -32.19 -10.76 -8.79
C PRO A 128 -31.79 -11.88 -7.83
N THR A 129 -31.66 -11.56 -6.55
CA THR A 129 -31.48 -12.60 -5.53
C THR A 129 -32.73 -13.46 -5.52
N SER A 130 -32.62 -14.74 -5.88
CA SER A 130 -33.69 -15.73 -5.67
C SER A 130 -34.08 -15.67 -4.20
N LYS A 131 -35.36 -15.42 -3.94
CA LYS A 131 -35.95 -15.60 -2.61
C LYS A 131 -35.93 -17.06 -2.20
#